data_AF-A0A9P1H1M6-F1
#
_entry.id   AF-A0A9P1H1M6-F1
#
_cell.length_a   1.000
_cell.length_b   1.000
_cell.length_c   1.000
_cell.angle_alpha   90.00
_cell.angle_beta   90.00
_cell.angle_gamma   90.00
#
_symmetry.space_group_name_H-M   'P 1'
#
loop_
_entity.id
_entity.type
_entity.pdbx_description
1 polymer ?
#
loop_
_entity_poly.entity_id
_entity_poly.type
_entity_poly.pdbx_seq_one_letter_code
_entity_poly.pdbx_strand_id
1 'polypeptide(L)'
;MRQVSVCNSDLGPLIGCSHHVKKAPWQLGAKIGRLPGIRGSLELQRAGQSWKSNHLHCSQGVLPTNLLDLISAMRASVILYAAVGLLVDAGLSARIIQSNDDGWAELYVRSFHDSLVAAGHDVILSCPADNKSGTSSLDIDPSPRTSACQYGSCAAGTGAIGVNATNPRLNWVNSFPVTSMRFGISTISTQFWDGQLPELAVTGPNVGSNLWLAVHFSGTVGAAVYAVREAGVPAIAFSGASEGTLAWNTTPAPARSLVYAELARRLTDAVLASGKPYLPADVFLNVNFPKAEGACADPNNYKWVLSRINPGLFSAQDVKQCGSTRLPTETDVVNAKGCYASISVGDATDKTTAPEEKQAIVLKKLGSLLSCLP
;
A
#
# COMPACT_ATOMS: atom_id res chain seq x y z
N MET A 1 44.75 48.70 13.52
CA MET A 1 45.88 47.84 13.93
C MET A 1 46.18 46.88 12.79
N ARG A 2 47.47 46.58 12.61
CA ARG A 2 48.06 45.82 11.51
C ARG A 2 47.47 44.41 11.37
N GLN A 3 47.42 43.92 10.13
CA GLN A 3 48.01 42.67 9.60
C GLN A 3 47.12 42.12 8.46
N VAL A 4 47.57 41.50 7.38
CA VAL A 4 48.88 41.23 6.75
C VAL A 4 48.53 40.78 5.32
N SER A 5 49.29 41.26 4.34
CA SER A 5 49.28 40.78 2.95
C SER A 5 50.07 39.48 2.81
N VAL A 6 49.69 38.55 1.92
CA VAL A 6 50.63 37.92 0.96
C VAL A 6 49.88 37.51 -0.31
N CYS A 7 50.34 38.05 -1.44
CA CYS A 7 50.01 37.69 -2.82
C CYS A 7 51.04 36.69 -3.39
N ASN A 8 50.71 36.20 -4.60
CA ASN A 8 51.53 35.64 -5.69
C ASN A 8 51.27 34.15 -5.95
N SER A 9 51.21 33.67 -7.17
CA SER A 9 51.25 34.22 -8.54
C SER A 9 50.91 33.00 -9.45
N ASP A 10 50.35 33.07 -10.66
CA ASP A 10 50.97 33.62 -11.87
C ASP A 10 49.98 33.64 -13.05
N LEU A 11 50.05 34.75 -13.79
CA LEU A 11 50.01 34.91 -15.27
C LEU A 11 48.76 34.49 -16.09
N GLY A 12 48.05 35.51 -16.61
CA GLY A 12 47.23 35.43 -17.84
C GLY A 12 48.10 35.54 -19.12
N PRO A 13 47.58 36.01 -20.30
CA PRO A 13 46.27 36.65 -20.50
C PRO A 13 45.53 36.40 -21.86
N LEU A 14 44.29 36.94 -21.96
CA LEU A 14 43.59 37.47 -23.17
C LEU A 14 43.10 36.44 -24.24
N ILE A 15 41.89 36.42 -24.83
CA ILE A 15 40.82 37.38 -25.27
C ILE A 15 39.53 36.52 -25.48
N GLY A 16 38.26 36.90 -25.34
CA GLY A 16 37.57 38.18 -25.22
C GLY A 16 36.10 38.01 -24.79
N CYS A 17 35.52 39.14 -24.38
CA CYS A 17 34.40 39.34 -23.45
C CYS A 17 32.99 39.43 -24.12
N SER A 18 31.90 39.12 -23.40
CA SER A 18 30.88 40.06 -22.80
C SER A 18 29.82 40.63 -23.77
N HIS A 19 28.60 41.04 -23.40
CA HIS A 19 27.80 41.08 -22.16
C HIS A 19 26.32 41.38 -22.52
N HIS A 20 25.41 41.14 -21.57
CA HIS A 20 24.17 41.86 -21.17
C HIS A 20 23.63 43.03 -22.04
N VAL A 21 22.31 43.28 -22.10
CA VAL A 21 21.57 44.11 -21.11
C VAL A 21 20.02 44.02 -21.26
N LYS A 22 19.40 44.36 -20.12
CA LYS A 22 18.03 44.43 -19.56
C LYS A 22 16.89 45.20 -20.29
N LYS A 23 15.67 44.75 -19.92
CA LYS A 23 14.41 45.45 -19.47
C LYS A 23 13.42 46.11 -20.47
N ALA A 24 12.13 45.83 -20.18
CA ALA A 24 10.83 46.28 -20.76
C ALA A 24 10.47 47.76 -20.45
N PRO A 25 9.23 48.31 -20.65
CA PRO A 25 7.99 47.85 -21.34
C PRO A 25 7.34 48.92 -22.27
N TRP A 26 6.16 48.67 -22.89
CA TRP A 26 4.95 49.55 -23.02
C TRP A 26 3.98 49.08 -24.13
N GLN A 27 2.77 49.67 -24.12
CA GLN A 27 1.47 49.17 -24.56
C GLN A 27 1.00 49.47 -26.01
N LEU A 28 -0.10 48.76 -26.36
CA LEU A 28 -1.30 49.10 -27.15
C LEU A 28 -1.23 49.38 -28.67
N GLY A 29 -1.94 48.49 -29.40
CA GLY A 29 -3.09 48.89 -30.24
C GLY A 29 -2.92 48.97 -31.77
N ALA A 30 -3.62 48.11 -32.53
CA ALA A 30 -4.57 48.52 -33.59
C ALA A 30 -5.03 47.37 -34.53
N LYS A 31 -6.36 47.28 -34.67
CA LYS A 31 -7.19 47.02 -35.88
C LYS A 31 -7.09 45.73 -36.72
N ILE A 32 -8.17 44.94 -36.61
CA ILE A 32 -9.18 44.53 -37.64
C ILE A 32 -8.71 44.33 -39.09
N GLY A 33 -8.94 43.12 -39.64
CA GLY A 33 -8.98 42.80 -41.07
C GLY A 33 -9.44 41.34 -41.34
N ARG A 34 -10.15 41.10 -42.44
CA ARG A 34 -11.06 39.96 -42.73
C ARG A 34 -10.37 38.70 -43.35
N LEU A 35 -11.09 37.57 -43.23
CA LEU A 35 -11.14 36.30 -44.02
C LEU A 35 -10.84 36.41 -45.54
N PRO A 36 -10.83 35.30 -46.35
CA PRO A 36 -10.27 33.95 -46.18
C PRO A 36 -9.55 33.40 -47.47
N GLY A 37 -8.87 32.25 -47.33
CA GLY A 37 -8.66 31.26 -48.41
C GLY A 37 -7.42 31.43 -49.29
N ILE A 38 -6.69 30.32 -49.51
CA ILE A 38 -6.11 29.89 -50.81
C ILE A 38 -5.34 28.57 -50.62
N ARG A 39 -5.54 27.66 -51.58
CA ARG A 39 -4.78 26.43 -51.84
C ARG A 39 -3.32 26.74 -52.20
N GLY A 40 -2.38 25.91 -51.78
CA GLY A 40 -1.00 26.01 -52.27
C GLY A 40 -0.19 24.76 -51.98
N SER A 41 0.04 23.98 -53.02
CA SER A 41 0.97 22.85 -53.13
C SER A 41 2.42 23.28 -52.88
N LEU A 42 3.19 22.43 -52.19
CA LEU A 42 4.65 22.55 -52.07
C LEU A 42 5.29 21.26 -52.62
N GLU A 43 5.79 21.39 -53.84
CA GLU A 43 6.80 20.54 -54.45
C GLU A 43 8.16 20.92 -53.88
N LEU A 44 8.95 19.94 -53.43
CA LEU A 44 10.37 20.11 -53.14
C LEU A 44 11.11 18.86 -53.62
N GLN A 45 11.86 19.03 -54.72
CA GLN A 45 12.77 18.04 -55.26
C GLN A 45 14.13 18.07 -54.55
N ARG A 46 14.49 16.87 -54.06
CA ARG A 46 15.79 16.20 -53.96
C ARG A 46 17.11 17.01 -53.89
N ALA A 47 17.88 16.67 -52.87
CA ALA A 47 19.31 16.38 -52.99
C ALA A 47 19.55 14.93 -52.52
N GLY A 48 20.20 14.12 -53.35
CA GLY A 48 20.40 12.69 -53.15
C GLY A 48 21.70 12.33 -52.45
N GLN A 49 21.71 11.17 -51.79
CA GLN A 49 22.88 10.35 -51.55
C GLN A 49 22.49 8.86 -51.59
N SER A 50 23.30 8.08 -52.30
CA SER A 50 23.08 6.67 -52.63
C SER A 50 23.40 5.74 -51.46
N TRP A 51 22.57 4.72 -51.27
CA TRP A 51 22.97 3.49 -50.58
C TRP A 51 22.49 2.26 -51.37
N LYS A 52 23.39 1.27 -51.43
CA LYS A 52 23.36 0.07 -52.28
C LYS A 52 22.10 -0.77 -52.03
N SER A 53 21.41 -1.15 -53.10
CA SER A 53 20.26 -2.06 -53.08
C SER A 53 20.71 -3.52 -53.01
N ASN A 54 20.27 -4.24 -51.98
CA ASN A 54 20.24 -5.71 -52.01
C ASN A 54 19.06 -6.15 -52.88
N HIS A 55 19.33 -6.95 -53.90
CA HIS A 55 18.34 -7.54 -54.79
C HIS A 55 17.47 -8.54 -54.02
N LEU A 56 16.18 -8.25 -53.90
CA LEU A 56 15.15 -9.26 -53.62
C LEU A 56 14.63 -9.77 -54.96
N HIS A 57 14.79 -11.07 -55.20
CA HIS A 57 14.14 -11.78 -56.30
C HIS A 57 12.62 -11.78 -56.07
N CYS A 58 11.88 -11.08 -56.93
CA CYS A 58 10.44 -11.25 -57.05
C CYS A 58 10.17 -12.51 -57.88
N SER A 59 9.78 -13.59 -57.21
CA SER A 59 9.15 -14.75 -57.85
C SER A 59 7.73 -14.37 -58.27
N GLN A 60 7.40 -14.48 -59.56
CA GLN A 60 6.03 -14.35 -60.03
C GLN A 60 5.18 -15.51 -59.49
N GLY A 61 4.37 -15.24 -58.48
CA GLY A 61 3.36 -16.15 -57.96
C GLY A 61 2.02 -15.94 -58.67
N VAL A 62 1.50 -17.00 -59.26
CA VAL A 62 0.16 -17.06 -59.88
C VAL A 62 -0.91 -16.83 -58.80
N LEU A 63 -1.86 -15.92 -59.04
CA LEU A 63 -3.00 -15.67 -58.15
C LEU A 63 -4.01 -16.83 -58.23
N PRO A 64 -4.47 -17.40 -57.09
CA PRO A 64 -5.51 -18.42 -57.09
C PRO A 64 -6.88 -17.80 -57.40
N THR A 65 -7.59 -18.39 -58.36
CA THR A 65 -8.86 -17.88 -58.90
C THR A 65 -10.12 -18.46 -58.28
N ASN A 66 -10.04 -19.17 -57.14
CA ASN A 66 -11.22 -19.78 -56.51
C ASN A 66 -11.35 -19.49 -55.02
N LEU A 67 -12.58 -19.17 -54.61
CA LEU A 67 -13.00 -18.77 -53.25
C LEU A 67 -12.70 -19.84 -52.16
N LEU A 68 -12.44 -21.09 -52.57
CA LEU A 68 -12.16 -22.21 -51.67
C LEU A 68 -10.71 -22.25 -51.15
N ASP A 69 -9.74 -21.67 -51.88
CA ASP A 69 -8.33 -21.64 -51.45
C ASP A 69 -8.06 -20.55 -50.39
N LEU A 70 -8.88 -19.49 -50.37
CA LEU A 70 -8.85 -18.45 -49.35
C LEU A 70 -9.31 -18.95 -47.97
N ILE A 71 -10.18 -19.97 -47.93
CA ILE A 71 -10.73 -20.52 -46.68
C ILE A 71 -9.75 -21.51 -46.02
N SER A 72 -8.86 -22.14 -46.78
CA SER A 72 -7.83 -23.04 -46.25
C SER A 72 -6.62 -22.28 -45.68
N ALA A 73 -6.23 -21.16 -46.30
CA ALA A 73 -5.12 -20.32 -45.82
C ALA A 73 -5.44 -19.48 -44.57
N MET A 74 -6.72 -19.27 -44.24
CA MET A 74 -7.14 -18.57 -43.00
C MET A 74 -7.31 -19.48 -41.78
N ARG A 75 -7.19 -20.81 -41.94
CA ARG A 75 -7.35 -21.78 -40.83
C ARG A 75 -6.04 -22.23 -40.19
N ALA A 76 -4.89 -21.87 -40.76
CA ALA A 76 -3.58 -22.27 -40.25
C ALA A 76 -2.81 -21.17 -39.48
N SER A 77 -3.34 -19.94 -39.39
CA SER A 77 -2.65 -18.81 -38.74
C SER A 77 -3.42 -18.18 -37.56
N VAL A 78 -4.51 -18.79 -37.11
CA VAL A 78 -5.28 -18.32 -35.93
C VAL A 78 -5.05 -19.21 -34.68
N ILE A 79 -4.24 -20.27 -34.78
CA ILE A 79 -4.04 -21.24 -33.69
C ILE A 79 -2.70 -21.04 -32.93
N LEU A 80 -1.91 -19.99 -33.25
CA LEU A 80 -0.62 -19.75 -32.60
C LEU A 80 -0.47 -18.36 -31.94
N TYR A 81 -1.55 -17.79 -31.42
CA TYR A 81 -1.53 -16.64 -30.51
C TYR A 81 -2.60 -16.72 -29.41
N ALA A 82 -2.96 -17.93 -28.97
CA ALA A 82 -3.88 -18.15 -27.86
C ALA A 82 -3.28 -19.05 -26.76
N ALA A 83 -1.97 -18.97 -26.57
CA ALA A 83 -1.26 -19.64 -25.49
C ALA A 83 -0.07 -18.81 -24.96
N VAL A 84 -0.20 -17.48 -24.93
CA VAL A 84 0.49 -16.75 -23.87
C VAL A 84 -0.29 -17.10 -22.62
N GLY A 85 0.23 -18.12 -21.91
CA GLY A 85 -0.31 -18.53 -20.64
C GLY A 85 -0.50 -17.29 -19.78
N LEU A 86 -1.76 -17.00 -19.48
CA LEU A 86 -2.10 -16.49 -18.17
C LEU A 86 -1.57 -17.54 -17.19
N LEU A 87 -0.28 -17.44 -16.86
CA LEU A 87 0.14 -17.65 -15.49
C LEU A 87 -0.59 -16.54 -14.73
N VAL A 88 -1.88 -16.78 -14.46
CA VAL A 88 -2.46 -16.30 -13.22
C VAL A 88 -1.52 -16.93 -12.23
N ASP A 89 -0.60 -16.14 -11.68
CA ASP A 89 0.03 -16.48 -10.43
C ASP A 89 -1.16 -16.97 -9.60
N ALA A 90 -1.17 -18.25 -9.23
CA ALA A 90 -2.14 -18.75 -8.29
C ALA A 90 -1.74 -18.13 -6.94
N GLY A 91 -1.84 -16.81 -6.87
CA GLY A 91 -1.74 -16.02 -5.67
C GLY A 91 -2.71 -16.67 -4.72
N LEU A 92 -2.21 -16.99 -3.53
CA LEU A 92 -2.98 -17.61 -2.48
C LEU A 92 -4.15 -16.68 -2.14
N SER A 93 -5.27 -16.84 -2.85
CA SER A 93 -6.50 -16.16 -2.53
C SER A 93 -6.90 -16.65 -1.14
N ALA A 94 -6.99 -15.71 -0.20
CA ALA A 94 -7.21 -15.99 1.20
C ALA A 94 -8.48 -15.27 1.63
N ARG A 95 -9.25 -15.89 2.53
CA ARG A 95 -10.36 -15.21 3.21
C ARG A 95 -9.81 -14.29 4.29
N ILE A 96 -9.89 -13.00 4.07
CA ILE A 96 -9.33 -11.98 4.97
C ILE A 96 -10.46 -11.18 5.59
N ILE A 97 -10.53 -11.19 6.92
CA ILE A 97 -11.38 -10.25 7.65
C ILE A 97 -10.56 -8.99 7.96
N GLN A 98 -11.08 -7.83 7.57
CA GLN A 98 -10.42 -6.54 7.73
C GLN A 98 -11.21 -5.65 8.69
N SER A 99 -10.50 -4.98 9.60
CA SER A 99 -11.06 -3.98 10.53
C SER A 99 -10.14 -2.75 10.64
N ASN A 100 -10.49 -1.80 11.50
CA ASN A 100 -9.66 -0.70 11.99
C ASN A 100 -10.30 -0.08 13.26
N ASP A 101 -9.70 0.98 13.80
CA ASP A 101 -10.33 1.84 14.80
C ASP A 101 -10.61 3.28 14.34
N ASP A 102 -10.13 3.71 13.17
CA ASP A 102 -10.43 5.04 12.64
C ASP A 102 -11.83 5.20 12.02
N GLY A 103 -12.53 4.08 11.79
CA GLY A 103 -13.87 4.01 11.21
C GLY A 103 -13.90 3.48 9.77
N TRP A 104 -15.03 2.88 9.38
CA TRP A 104 -15.22 2.19 8.09
C TRP A 104 -15.12 3.09 6.86
N ALA A 105 -15.29 4.39 7.08
CA ALA A 105 -15.32 5.44 6.07
C ALA A 105 -13.99 6.21 5.98
N GLU A 106 -12.96 5.77 6.71
CA GLU A 106 -11.63 6.34 6.65
C GLU A 106 -10.88 5.83 5.39
N LEU A 107 -10.03 6.67 4.81
CA LEU A 107 -9.38 6.43 3.52
C LEU A 107 -8.30 5.35 3.52
N TYR A 108 -7.50 5.21 4.59
CA TYR A 108 -6.44 4.21 4.70
C TYR A 108 -7.01 2.79 4.70
N VAL A 109 -8.03 2.52 5.52
CA VAL A 109 -8.67 1.19 5.55
C VAL A 109 -9.29 0.84 4.19
N ARG A 110 -9.80 1.85 3.47
CA ARG A 110 -10.37 1.70 2.13
C ARG A 110 -9.32 1.44 1.07
N SER A 111 -8.23 2.21 1.08
CA SER A 111 -7.10 1.98 0.16
C SER A 111 -6.48 0.61 0.38
N PHE A 112 -6.36 0.16 1.64
CA PHE A 112 -5.86 -1.16 1.97
C PHE A 112 -6.83 -2.27 1.53
N HIS A 113 -8.13 -2.07 1.71
CA HIS A 113 -9.15 -2.99 1.20
C HIS A 113 -9.02 -3.19 -0.32
N ASP A 114 -8.98 -2.08 -1.06
CA ASP A 114 -8.85 -2.10 -2.52
C ASP A 114 -7.55 -2.78 -2.95
N SER A 115 -6.46 -2.54 -2.22
CA SER A 115 -5.15 -3.15 -2.47
C SER A 115 -5.15 -4.67 -2.26
N LEU A 116 -5.80 -5.17 -1.21
CA LEU A 116 -5.97 -6.62 -0.97
C LEU A 116 -6.88 -7.28 -2.01
N VAL A 117 -8.01 -6.65 -2.35
CA VAL A 117 -8.93 -7.16 -3.38
C VAL A 117 -8.27 -7.18 -4.75
N ALA A 118 -7.49 -6.15 -5.10
CA ALA A 118 -6.73 -6.10 -6.34
C ALA A 118 -5.66 -7.20 -6.45
N ALA A 119 -5.14 -7.70 -5.31
CA ALA A 119 -4.27 -8.87 -5.26
C ALA A 119 -5.00 -10.22 -5.33
N GLY A 120 -6.33 -10.21 -5.46
CA GLY A 120 -7.14 -11.42 -5.63
C GLY A 120 -7.57 -12.12 -4.34
N HIS A 121 -7.39 -11.50 -3.17
CA HIS A 121 -7.91 -12.03 -1.92
C HIS A 121 -9.42 -11.82 -1.80
N ASP A 122 -10.07 -12.70 -1.05
CA ASP A 122 -11.48 -12.57 -0.69
C ASP A 122 -11.58 -11.80 0.63
N VAL A 123 -11.87 -10.49 0.55
CA VAL A 123 -11.81 -9.58 1.69
C VAL A 123 -13.20 -9.14 2.12
N ILE A 124 -13.44 -9.15 3.42
CA ILE A 124 -14.62 -8.54 4.04
C ILE A 124 -14.15 -7.48 5.02
N LEU A 125 -14.64 -6.27 4.87
CA LEU A 125 -14.38 -5.16 5.79
C LEU A 125 -15.52 -5.07 6.80
N SER A 126 -15.18 -5.06 8.09
CA SER A 126 -16.08 -4.82 9.21
C SER A 126 -15.39 -3.90 10.20
N CYS A 127 -15.78 -2.63 10.19
CA CYS A 127 -15.15 -1.56 10.97
C CYS A 127 -16.18 -0.83 11.84
N PRO A 128 -15.73 -0.05 12.84
CA PRO A 128 -16.59 0.89 13.54
C PRO A 128 -17.27 1.89 12.57
N ALA A 129 -18.51 2.27 12.86
CA ALA A 129 -19.22 3.28 12.08
C ALA A 129 -18.61 4.70 12.21
N ASP A 130 -17.91 4.96 13.31
CA ASP A 130 -17.18 6.19 13.61
C ASP A 130 -15.78 5.86 14.14
N ASN A 131 -14.89 6.85 14.17
CA ASN A 131 -13.61 6.74 14.87
C ASN A 131 -13.81 6.33 16.35
N LYS A 132 -13.05 5.30 16.75
CA LYS A 132 -12.95 4.70 18.09
C LYS A 132 -11.49 4.47 18.52
N SER A 133 -10.54 5.27 18.05
CA SER A 133 -9.15 5.20 18.52
C SER A 133 -9.07 5.38 20.04
N GLY A 134 -8.11 4.70 20.67
CA GLY A 134 -7.90 4.79 22.12
C GLY A 134 -8.87 3.97 22.97
N THR A 135 -9.68 3.11 22.37
CA THR A 135 -10.69 2.29 23.08
C THR A 135 -10.19 0.92 23.53
N SER A 136 -8.90 0.62 23.33
CA SER A 136 -8.27 -0.64 23.73
C SER A 136 -9.07 -1.86 23.26
N SER A 137 -9.31 -2.82 24.15
CA SER A 137 -10.06 -4.05 23.88
C SER A 137 -11.54 -3.96 24.29
N LEU A 138 -12.16 -2.78 24.29
CA LEU A 138 -13.59 -2.65 24.59
C LEU A 138 -14.43 -3.42 23.58
N ASP A 139 -15.31 -4.29 24.08
CA ASP A 139 -16.30 -5.04 23.30
C ASP A 139 -17.68 -4.85 23.92
N ILE A 140 -18.56 -4.14 23.21
CA ILE A 140 -19.92 -3.86 23.65
C ILE A 140 -20.84 -4.11 22.46
N ASP A 141 -21.96 -4.81 22.66
CA ASP A 141 -22.89 -5.06 21.56
C ASP A 141 -23.40 -3.76 20.91
N PRO A 142 -23.52 -3.72 19.57
CA PRO A 142 -23.87 -2.51 18.87
C PRO A 142 -25.33 -2.15 19.11
N SER A 143 -25.61 -0.86 19.17
CA SER A 143 -26.97 -0.31 19.28
C SER A 143 -27.34 0.47 18.01
N PRO A 144 -28.63 0.67 17.69
CA PRO A 144 -29.04 1.48 16.55
C PRO A 144 -28.42 2.88 16.57
N ARG A 145 -28.08 3.40 15.39
CA ARG A 145 -27.48 4.72 15.26
C ARG A 145 -28.51 5.83 15.44
N THR A 146 -28.17 6.84 16.23
CA THR A 146 -28.95 8.09 16.34
C THR A 146 -28.40 9.21 15.46
N SER A 147 -27.11 9.16 15.11
CA SER A 147 -26.42 10.12 14.24
C SER A 147 -25.92 9.46 12.96
N ALA A 148 -25.66 10.28 11.94
CA ALA A 148 -24.99 9.83 10.72
C ALA A 148 -23.60 9.26 11.04
N CYS A 149 -23.13 8.29 10.27
CA CYS A 149 -21.75 7.80 10.38
C CYS A 149 -20.75 8.93 10.09
N GLN A 150 -19.52 8.79 10.59
CA GLN A 150 -18.38 9.62 10.22
C GLN A 150 -18.35 9.91 8.72
N TYR A 151 -18.04 11.17 8.38
CA TYR A 151 -18.03 11.70 7.01
C TYR A 151 -19.38 11.62 6.26
N GLY A 152 -20.49 11.45 6.98
CA GLY A 152 -21.82 11.30 6.36
C GLY A 152 -21.96 10.00 5.56
N SER A 153 -21.14 8.99 5.86
CA SER A 153 -21.05 7.73 5.10
C SER A 153 -22.28 6.83 5.25
N CYS A 154 -23.11 7.06 6.25
CA CYS A 154 -24.42 6.44 6.45
C CYS A 154 -25.38 7.45 7.09
N ALA A 155 -26.68 7.27 6.89
CA ALA A 155 -27.69 8.14 7.47
C ALA A 155 -27.88 7.91 8.99
N ALA A 156 -28.35 8.95 9.68
CA ALA A 156 -28.85 8.84 11.05
C ALA A 156 -30.11 7.96 11.13
N GLY A 157 -30.43 7.44 12.31
CA GLY A 157 -31.63 6.60 12.50
C GLY A 157 -31.56 5.25 11.81
N THR A 158 -30.36 4.80 11.44
CA THR A 158 -30.12 3.48 10.84
C THR A 158 -29.90 2.42 11.92
N GLY A 159 -29.87 1.14 11.52
CA GLY A 159 -29.67 0.01 12.42
C GLY A 159 -28.33 0.01 13.18
N ALA A 160 -28.10 -1.03 13.97
CA ALA A 160 -26.87 -1.18 14.74
C ALA A 160 -25.65 -1.58 13.88
N ILE A 161 -25.93 -2.16 12.72
CA ILE A 161 -24.96 -2.66 11.73
C ILE A 161 -25.51 -2.26 10.37
N GLY A 162 -24.61 -1.98 9.43
CA GLY A 162 -25.00 -1.73 8.05
C GLY A 162 -23.90 -2.05 7.07
N VAL A 163 -24.25 -1.88 5.80
CA VAL A 163 -23.44 -2.30 4.67
C VAL A 163 -23.46 -1.21 3.60
N ASN A 164 -22.40 -1.14 2.80
CA ASN A 164 -22.37 -0.28 1.63
C ASN A 164 -23.40 -0.76 0.59
N ALA A 165 -24.14 0.18 0.01
CA ALA A 165 -25.22 -0.12 -0.93
C ALA A 165 -24.75 -0.77 -2.25
N THR A 166 -23.52 -0.49 -2.68
CA THR A 166 -22.98 -1.00 -3.96
C THR A 166 -21.94 -2.10 -3.77
N ASN A 167 -21.43 -2.31 -2.55
CA ASN A 167 -20.50 -3.38 -2.24
C ASN A 167 -20.83 -4.05 -0.90
N PRO A 168 -21.46 -5.25 -0.91
CA PRO A 168 -21.88 -5.92 0.32
C PRO A 168 -20.71 -6.38 1.22
N ARG A 169 -19.48 -6.34 0.72
CA ARG A 169 -18.27 -6.70 1.49
C ARG A 169 -17.77 -5.57 2.39
N LEU A 170 -18.33 -4.36 2.27
CA LEU A 170 -17.97 -3.18 3.05
C LEU A 170 -19.00 -2.91 4.13
N ASN A 171 -18.71 -3.29 5.36
CA ASN A 171 -19.66 -3.26 6.48
C ASN A 171 -19.19 -2.33 7.60
N TRP A 172 -20.17 -1.80 8.35
CA TRP A 172 -19.93 -1.01 9.55
C TRP A 172 -20.74 -1.55 10.72
N VAL A 173 -20.18 -1.41 11.91
CA VAL A 173 -20.80 -1.80 13.18
C VAL A 173 -20.79 -0.59 14.10
N ASN A 174 -21.94 -0.23 14.67
CA ASN A 174 -22.06 0.90 15.59
C ASN A 174 -21.57 0.55 17.00
N SER A 175 -20.27 0.25 17.12
CA SER A 175 -19.61 -0.06 18.38
C SER A 175 -18.08 0.13 18.26
N PHE A 176 -17.31 -0.65 19.00
CA PHE A 176 -15.86 -0.60 19.14
C PHE A 176 -15.13 -1.51 18.14
N PRO A 177 -13.81 -1.31 17.94
CA PRO A 177 -13.01 -2.08 16.97
C PRO A 177 -13.03 -3.59 17.23
N VAL A 178 -12.99 -4.00 18.51
CA VAL A 178 -13.11 -5.42 18.89
C VAL A 178 -14.49 -5.96 18.50
N THR A 179 -15.56 -5.24 18.81
CA THR A 179 -16.92 -5.62 18.41
C THR A 179 -17.03 -5.73 16.90
N SER A 180 -16.45 -4.80 16.14
CA SER A 180 -16.44 -4.85 14.67
C SER A 180 -15.70 -6.07 14.14
N MET A 181 -14.55 -6.43 14.74
CA MET A 181 -13.84 -7.67 14.40
C MET A 181 -14.67 -8.92 14.75
N ARG A 182 -15.25 -8.96 15.95
CA ARG A 182 -16.13 -10.05 16.41
C ARG A 182 -17.28 -10.29 15.44
N PHE A 183 -18.08 -9.26 15.18
CA PHE A 183 -19.21 -9.37 14.24
C PHE A 183 -18.75 -9.66 12.82
N GLY A 184 -17.60 -9.11 12.41
CA GLY A 184 -16.94 -9.42 11.15
C GLY A 184 -16.73 -10.92 10.99
N ILE A 185 -16.10 -11.54 11.97
CA ILE A 185 -15.79 -12.97 11.99
C ILE A 185 -17.08 -13.81 12.15
N SER A 186 -17.87 -13.56 13.19
CA SER A 186 -18.92 -14.49 13.63
C SER A 186 -20.26 -14.34 12.91
N THR A 187 -20.50 -13.22 12.23
CA THR A 187 -21.84 -12.86 11.74
C THR A 187 -21.84 -12.38 10.28
N ILE A 188 -20.93 -11.46 9.95
CA ILE A 188 -20.89 -10.87 8.62
C ILE A 188 -20.25 -11.86 7.64
N SER A 189 -19.10 -12.42 8.00
CA SER A 189 -18.35 -13.31 7.09
C SER A 189 -19.07 -14.61 6.72
N THR A 190 -19.92 -15.10 7.62
CA THR A 190 -20.68 -16.34 7.42
C THR A 190 -21.63 -16.28 6.23
N GLN A 191 -21.99 -15.08 5.77
CA GLN A 191 -22.86 -14.83 4.61
C GLN A 191 -22.13 -14.98 3.27
N PHE A 192 -20.79 -14.99 3.28
CA PHE A 192 -19.97 -14.98 2.06
C PHE A 192 -19.08 -16.21 1.91
N TRP A 193 -18.74 -16.85 3.04
CA TRP A 193 -17.74 -17.92 3.07
C TRP A 193 -18.32 -19.28 3.44
N ASP A 194 -19.62 -19.49 3.26
CA ASP A 194 -20.32 -20.75 3.55
C ASP A 194 -20.02 -21.31 4.96
N GLY A 195 -19.94 -20.42 5.94
CA GLY A 195 -19.61 -20.75 7.33
C GLY A 195 -18.12 -21.01 7.62
N GLN A 196 -17.23 -20.93 6.62
CA GLN A 196 -15.79 -21.02 6.83
C GLN A 196 -15.27 -19.76 7.54
N LEU A 197 -14.37 -19.97 8.50
CA LEU A 197 -13.69 -18.87 9.18
C LEU A 197 -12.72 -18.13 8.23
N PRO A 198 -12.45 -16.83 8.49
CA PRO A 198 -11.32 -16.14 7.90
C PRO A 198 -10.01 -16.88 8.18
N GLU A 199 -9.11 -16.84 7.20
CA GLU A 199 -7.79 -17.44 7.29
C GLU A 199 -6.76 -16.51 7.93
N LEU A 200 -7.00 -15.19 7.83
CA LEU A 200 -6.20 -14.14 8.42
C LEU A 200 -7.10 -12.94 8.76
N ALA A 201 -6.80 -12.28 9.89
CA ALA A 201 -7.37 -11.01 10.26
C ALA A 201 -6.35 -9.89 10.06
N VAL A 202 -6.77 -8.76 9.50
CA VAL A 202 -5.92 -7.56 9.38
C VAL A 202 -6.66 -6.35 9.93
N THR A 203 -5.94 -5.42 10.55
CA THR A 203 -6.55 -4.24 11.17
C THR A 203 -5.69 -2.99 10.95
N GLY A 204 -6.34 -1.89 10.57
CA GLY A 204 -5.68 -0.66 10.11
C GLY A 204 -5.61 -0.56 8.57
N PRO A 205 -4.59 0.14 8.01
CA PRO A 205 -3.59 0.93 8.72
C PRO A 205 -4.21 2.06 9.52
N ASN A 206 -3.84 2.18 10.79
CA ASN A 206 -4.27 3.28 11.65
C ASN A 206 -3.63 4.62 11.22
N VAL A 207 -4.38 5.72 11.33
CA VAL A 207 -3.85 7.08 11.23
C VAL A 207 -3.11 7.43 12.52
N GLY A 208 -1.78 7.36 12.47
CA GLY A 208 -0.89 7.48 13.62
C GLY A 208 -0.25 6.13 14.00
N SER A 209 0.87 6.19 14.69
CA SER A 209 1.63 5.00 15.11
C SER A 209 1.10 4.42 16.43
N ASN A 210 1.17 3.09 16.57
CA ASN A 210 0.90 2.38 17.82
C ASN A 210 2.22 1.83 18.37
N LEU A 211 2.92 2.66 19.13
CA LEU A 211 4.26 2.39 19.68
C LEU A 211 4.20 2.26 21.21
N TRP A 212 4.92 1.30 21.76
CA TRP A 212 5.13 1.14 23.21
C TRP A 212 3.83 1.22 24.03
N LEU A 213 3.67 2.19 24.94
CA LEU A 213 2.47 2.29 25.80
C LEU A 213 1.17 2.50 25.01
N ALA A 214 1.22 3.09 23.81
CA ALA A 214 0.03 3.30 22.99
C ALA A 214 -0.61 1.97 22.56
N VAL A 215 0.18 0.90 22.43
CA VAL A 215 -0.30 -0.44 22.05
C VAL A 215 -1.37 -0.95 23.02
N HIS A 216 -1.26 -0.65 24.32
CA HIS A 216 -2.24 -1.09 25.31
C HIS A 216 -3.61 -0.41 25.15
N PHE A 217 -3.64 0.81 24.62
CA PHE A 217 -4.87 1.59 24.41
C PHE A 217 -5.38 1.54 22.95
N SER A 218 -4.60 0.95 22.05
CA SER A 218 -4.92 0.85 20.64
C SER A 218 -6.14 -0.05 20.39
N GLY A 219 -7.15 0.50 19.73
CA GLY A 219 -8.30 -0.25 19.24
C GLY A 219 -7.92 -1.14 18.06
N THR A 220 -7.03 -0.64 17.18
CA THR A 220 -6.41 -1.42 16.11
C THR A 220 -5.76 -2.70 16.66
N VAL A 221 -4.91 -2.60 17.69
CA VAL A 221 -4.30 -3.79 18.32
C VAL A 221 -5.33 -4.63 19.07
N GLY A 222 -6.30 -4.00 19.75
CA GLY A 222 -7.39 -4.70 20.43
C GLY A 222 -8.15 -5.65 19.48
N ALA A 223 -8.47 -5.19 18.28
CA ALA A 223 -9.13 -6.00 17.25
C ALA A 223 -8.27 -7.20 16.80
N ALA A 224 -6.96 -7.02 16.62
CA ALA A 224 -6.05 -8.13 16.30
C ALA A 224 -5.98 -9.16 17.44
N VAL A 225 -5.89 -8.68 18.69
CA VAL A 225 -5.87 -9.56 19.87
C VAL A 225 -7.14 -10.39 19.98
N TYR A 226 -8.31 -9.79 19.77
CA TYR A 226 -9.58 -10.53 19.75
C TYR A 226 -9.57 -11.63 18.69
N ALA A 227 -9.15 -11.30 17.46
CA ALA A 227 -9.07 -12.29 16.38
C ALA A 227 -8.20 -13.48 16.77
N VAL A 228 -7.04 -13.24 17.40
CA VAL A 228 -6.12 -14.29 17.83
C VAL A 228 -6.67 -15.11 19.01
N ARG A 229 -7.09 -14.44 20.09
CA ARG A 229 -7.38 -15.09 21.37
C ARG A 229 -8.76 -15.69 21.46
N GLU A 230 -9.76 -14.98 20.91
CA GLU A 230 -11.16 -15.36 21.04
C GLU A 230 -11.66 -16.11 19.80
N ALA A 231 -11.17 -15.75 18.61
CA ALA A 231 -11.59 -16.36 17.36
C ALA A 231 -10.60 -17.39 16.79
N GLY A 232 -9.37 -17.48 17.31
CA GLY A 232 -8.34 -18.40 16.81
C GLY A 232 -7.84 -18.08 15.39
N VAL A 233 -8.01 -16.83 14.93
CA VAL A 233 -7.61 -16.35 13.60
C VAL A 233 -6.29 -15.57 13.74
N PRO A 234 -5.22 -15.93 13.01
CA PRO A 234 -3.95 -15.19 13.06
C PRO A 234 -4.17 -13.74 12.59
N ALA A 235 -3.47 -12.77 13.20
CA ALA A 235 -3.74 -11.36 12.96
C ALA A 235 -2.51 -10.46 12.78
N ILE A 236 -2.68 -9.41 11.98
CA ILE A 236 -1.70 -8.34 11.77
C ILE A 236 -2.35 -6.98 12.00
N ALA A 237 -1.73 -6.16 12.84
CA ALA A 237 -2.11 -4.78 13.11
C ALA A 237 -1.15 -3.82 12.41
N PHE A 238 -1.69 -2.89 11.63
CA PHE A 238 -0.93 -1.91 10.84
C PHE A 238 -1.16 -0.49 11.34
N SER A 239 -0.12 0.33 11.34
CA SER A 239 -0.18 1.73 11.81
C SER A 239 0.79 2.60 11.03
N GLY A 240 0.39 3.81 10.65
CA GLY A 240 1.21 4.71 9.83
C GLY A 240 1.42 6.07 10.49
N ALA A 241 2.67 6.54 10.58
CA ALA A 241 3.01 7.78 11.28
C ALA A 241 2.51 9.07 10.60
N SER A 242 2.03 9.03 9.35
CA SER A 242 1.45 10.20 8.69
C SER A 242 0.12 10.62 9.32
N GLU A 243 -0.02 11.91 9.55
CA GLU A 243 -1.13 12.52 10.30
C GLU A 243 -2.30 12.95 9.40
N GLY A 244 -3.47 13.14 10.02
CA GLY A 244 -4.68 13.70 9.40
C GLY A 244 -5.58 12.61 8.81
N THR A 245 -6.84 12.60 9.23
CA THR A 245 -7.84 11.64 8.74
C THR A 245 -8.48 12.14 7.45
N LEU A 246 -8.89 11.21 6.58
CA LEU A 246 -9.51 11.55 5.30
C LEU A 246 -10.73 10.67 5.03
N ALA A 247 -11.71 11.23 4.34
CA ALA A 247 -12.89 10.47 3.92
C ALA A 247 -12.52 9.50 2.77
N TRP A 248 -13.17 8.33 2.75
CA TRP A 248 -12.99 7.28 1.75
C TRP A 248 -13.10 7.72 0.28
N ASN A 249 -13.81 8.81 0.02
CA ASN A 249 -14.05 9.35 -1.33
C ASN A 249 -13.11 10.50 -1.69
N THR A 250 -12.08 10.77 -0.88
CA THR A 250 -11.08 11.80 -1.17
C THR A 250 -10.39 11.50 -2.49
N THR A 251 -10.52 12.41 -3.46
CA THR A 251 -9.99 12.24 -4.81
C THR A 251 -9.22 13.50 -5.25
N PRO A 252 -7.96 13.37 -5.72
CA PRO A 252 -7.17 12.14 -5.77
C PRO A 252 -6.79 11.65 -4.37
N ALA A 253 -6.65 10.33 -4.20
CA ALA A 253 -6.12 9.77 -2.96
C ALA A 253 -4.66 10.24 -2.78
N PRO A 254 -4.27 10.73 -1.59
CA PRO A 254 -2.91 11.18 -1.35
C PRO A 254 -1.96 9.99 -1.29
N ALA A 255 -0.71 10.21 -1.71
CA ALA A 255 0.32 9.17 -1.78
C ALA A 255 0.45 8.34 -0.50
N ARG A 256 0.39 8.98 0.68
CA ARG A 256 0.48 8.31 1.99
C ARG A 256 -0.51 7.16 2.16
N SER A 257 -1.74 7.31 1.65
CA SER A 257 -2.78 6.27 1.75
C SER A 257 -2.45 5.07 0.88
N LEU A 258 -1.98 5.33 -0.35
CA LEU A 258 -1.62 4.30 -1.32
C LEU A 258 -0.34 3.55 -0.91
N VAL A 259 0.64 4.26 -0.36
CA VAL A 259 1.89 3.68 0.16
C VAL A 259 1.61 2.73 1.31
N TYR A 260 0.84 3.16 2.32
CA TYR A 260 0.51 2.29 3.46
C TYR A 260 -0.34 1.10 3.07
N ALA A 261 -1.29 1.27 2.13
CA ALA A 261 -2.05 0.16 1.58
C ALA A 261 -1.15 -0.89 0.92
N GLU A 262 -0.24 -0.47 0.03
CA GLU A 262 0.65 -1.37 -0.68
C GLU A 262 1.64 -2.07 0.27
N LEU A 263 2.19 -1.36 1.26
CA LEU A 263 3.07 -1.97 2.26
C LEU A 263 2.34 -2.99 3.14
N ALA A 264 1.14 -2.66 3.62
CA ALA A 264 0.33 -3.56 4.42
C ALA A 264 -0.07 -4.81 3.62
N ARG A 265 -0.42 -4.64 2.34
CA ARG A 265 -0.69 -5.74 1.41
C ARG A 265 0.55 -6.63 1.23
N ARG A 266 1.71 -6.05 0.90
CA ARG A 266 2.97 -6.81 0.72
C ARG A 266 3.33 -7.68 1.92
N LEU A 267 3.16 -7.17 3.14
CA LEU A 267 3.43 -7.97 4.34
C LEU A 267 2.35 -9.05 4.56
N THR A 268 1.08 -8.73 4.28
CA THR A 268 -0.03 -9.70 4.33
C THR A 268 0.24 -10.88 3.40
N ASP A 269 0.60 -10.61 2.14
CA ASP A 269 1.00 -11.61 1.16
C ASP A 269 2.20 -12.44 1.63
N ALA A 270 3.23 -11.80 2.18
CA ALA A 270 4.42 -12.48 2.67
C ALA A 270 4.09 -13.45 3.82
N VAL A 271 3.18 -13.07 4.72
CA VAL A 271 2.68 -13.94 5.79
C VAL A 271 1.91 -15.12 5.21
N LEU A 272 1.01 -14.89 4.26
CA LEU A 272 0.24 -15.95 3.59
C LEU A 272 1.15 -16.92 2.82
N ALA A 273 2.11 -16.39 2.06
CA ALA A 273 3.09 -17.16 1.30
C ALA A 273 4.04 -17.98 2.19
N SER A 274 4.24 -17.59 3.45
CA SER A 274 5.03 -18.36 4.43
C SER A 274 4.38 -19.69 4.87
N GLY A 275 3.13 -19.94 4.46
CA GLY A 275 2.39 -21.18 4.69
C GLY A 275 1.76 -21.32 6.09
N LYS A 276 0.78 -22.23 6.22
CA LYS A 276 0.08 -22.51 7.49
C LYS A 276 0.94 -23.35 8.45
N PRO A 277 0.83 -23.16 9.78
CA PRO A 277 0.15 -22.03 10.43
C PRO A 277 0.86 -20.71 10.06
N TYR A 278 0.08 -19.66 9.73
CA TYR A 278 0.64 -18.42 9.20
C TYR A 278 1.50 -17.69 10.25
N LEU A 279 1.02 -17.68 11.49
CA LEU A 279 1.72 -17.15 12.66
C LEU A 279 1.68 -18.18 13.80
N PRO A 280 2.59 -18.10 14.79
CA PRO A 280 2.49 -18.89 16.01
C PRO A 280 1.15 -18.65 16.74
N ALA A 281 0.71 -19.63 17.54
CA ALA A 281 -0.41 -19.42 18.46
C ALA A 281 -0.13 -18.26 19.43
N ASP A 282 -1.18 -17.56 19.83
CA ASP A 282 -1.15 -16.43 20.78
C ASP A 282 -0.27 -15.24 20.34
N VAL A 283 0.00 -15.12 19.04
CA VAL A 283 0.82 -14.04 18.46
C VAL A 283 0.02 -13.21 17.47
N PHE A 284 0.20 -11.90 17.55
CA PHE A 284 -0.13 -10.96 16.47
C PHE A 284 1.13 -10.23 16.01
N LEU A 285 1.13 -9.71 14.78
CA LEU A 285 2.19 -8.81 14.33
C LEU A 285 1.76 -7.35 14.51
N ASN A 286 2.54 -6.55 15.24
CA ASN A 286 2.37 -5.09 15.33
C ASN A 286 3.31 -4.43 14.32
N VAL A 287 2.76 -3.66 13.38
CA VAL A 287 3.50 -3.13 12.24
C VAL A 287 3.35 -1.62 12.19
N ASN A 288 4.47 -0.90 12.24
CA ASN A 288 4.48 0.55 12.18
C ASN A 288 5.30 1.06 11.00
N PHE A 289 4.72 2.01 10.26
CA PHE A 289 5.36 2.68 9.13
C PHE A 289 5.78 4.11 9.50
N PRO A 290 6.97 4.59 9.06
CA PRO A 290 7.32 6.01 9.11
C PRO A 290 6.40 6.83 8.22
N LYS A 291 6.50 8.17 8.34
CA LYS A 291 5.74 9.09 7.51
C LYS A 291 6.02 8.79 6.03
N ALA A 292 4.96 8.60 5.25
CA ALA A 292 5.04 8.32 3.82
C ALA A 292 5.24 9.62 3.02
N GLU A 293 6.39 10.25 3.22
CA GLU A 293 6.77 11.53 2.63
C GLU A 293 8.20 11.52 2.11
N GLY A 294 8.54 12.45 1.22
CA GLY A 294 9.86 12.52 0.60
C GLY A 294 10.23 11.20 -0.08
N ALA A 295 11.37 10.62 0.30
CA ALA A 295 11.81 9.32 -0.22
C ALA A 295 10.86 8.17 0.17
N CYS A 296 10.13 8.29 1.29
CA CYS A 296 9.19 7.28 1.75
C CYS A 296 7.80 7.42 1.12
N ALA A 297 7.64 8.28 0.11
CA ALA A 297 6.46 8.29 -0.74
C ALA A 297 6.47 7.17 -1.81
N ASP A 298 7.57 6.40 -1.92
CA ASP A 298 7.67 5.21 -2.79
C ASP A 298 7.75 3.94 -1.91
N PRO A 299 6.80 2.99 -2.04
CA PRO A 299 6.79 1.77 -1.24
C PRO A 299 7.99 0.86 -1.50
N ASN A 300 8.72 1.03 -2.62
CA ASN A 300 9.90 0.23 -2.93
C ASN A 300 11.16 0.67 -2.15
N ASN A 301 11.12 1.84 -1.52
CA ASN A 301 12.23 2.32 -0.69
C ASN A 301 12.20 1.75 0.73
N TYR A 302 11.14 1.03 1.10
CA TYR A 302 10.96 0.51 2.44
C TYR A 302 11.78 -0.76 2.70
N LYS A 303 12.35 -0.82 3.90
CA LYS A 303 13.03 -1.97 4.45
C LYS A 303 12.30 -2.42 5.72
N TRP A 304 12.14 -3.73 5.87
CA TRP A 304 11.44 -4.30 7.03
C TRP A 304 12.43 -4.68 8.11
N VAL A 305 12.15 -4.33 9.35
CA VAL A 305 13.03 -4.63 10.49
C VAL A 305 12.23 -5.40 11.54
N LEU A 306 12.77 -6.56 11.93
CA LEU A 306 12.24 -7.30 13.08
C LEU A 306 12.55 -6.51 14.35
N SER A 307 11.53 -6.25 15.15
CA SER A 307 11.57 -5.30 16.25
C SER A 307 10.82 -5.83 17.47
N ARG A 308 10.83 -5.04 18.54
CA ARG A 308 10.11 -5.30 19.78
C ARG A 308 9.25 -4.12 20.22
N ILE A 309 8.14 -4.41 20.91
CA ILE A 309 7.17 -3.41 21.38
C ILE A 309 7.69 -2.65 22.61
N ASN A 310 8.17 -3.37 23.63
CA ASN A 310 8.58 -2.79 24.92
C ASN A 310 10.10 -2.65 24.96
N PRO A 311 10.71 -1.75 25.74
CA PRO A 311 12.17 -1.53 25.75
C PRO A 311 13.04 -2.68 26.31
N GLY A 312 12.45 -3.75 26.84
CA GLY A 312 13.18 -4.97 27.22
C GLY A 312 13.95 -4.93 28.52
N LEU A 313 13.71 -3.92 29.37
CA LEU A 313 14.32 -3.79 30.69
C LEU A 313 13.92 -4.93 31.65
N PHE A 314 12.72 -5.47 31.49
CA PHE A 314 12.13 -6.49 32.37
C PHE A 314 11.69 -7.77 31.62
N SER A 315 12.21 -8.00 30.40
CA SER A 315 11.88 -9.18 29.60
C SER A 315 13.11 -10.05 29.33
N ALA A 316 12.88 -11.32 29.00
CA ALA A 316 13.91 -12.23 28.51
C ALA A 316 14.59 -11.69 27.23
N GLN A 317 15.67 -12.35 26.81
CA GLN A 317 16.34 -12.05 25.54
C GLN A 317 15.41 -12.32 24.34
N ASP A 318 15.64 -11.58 23.27
CA ASP A 318 14.94 -11.75 22.00
C ASP A 318 15.69 -12.74 21.11
N VAL A 319 15.04 -13.17 20.03
CA VAL A 319 15.69 -13.98 19.01
C VAL A 319 16.94 -13.26 18.48
N LYS A 320 18.04 -14.01 18.35
CA LYS A 320 19.28 -13.45 17.82
C LYS A 320 19.10 -13.05 16.37
N GLN A 321 19.21 -11.76 16.08
CA GLN A 321 19.11 -11.21 14.74
C GLN A 321 20.00 -9.97 14.64
N CYS A 322 20.59 -9.75 13.46
CA CYS A 322 21.46 -8.58 13.22
C CYS A 322 22.61 -8.43 14.24
N GLY A 323 23.15 -9.56 14.74
CA GLY A 323 24.26 -9.57 15.70
C GLY A 323 23.89 -9.30 17.16
N SER A 324 22.61 -9.10 17.48
CA SER A 324 22.12 -8.80 18.83
C SER A 324 21.08 -9.83 19.30
N THR A 325 20.96 -10.05 20.62
CA THR A 325 19.84 -10.77 21.27
C THR A 325 18.84 -9.81 21.91
N ARG A 326 18.89 -8.54 21.51
CA ARG A 326 17.93 -7.49 21.85
C ARG A 326 17.56 -6.78 20.56
N LEU A 327 16.33 -6.97 20.12
CA LEU A 327 15.80 -6.34 18.90
C LEU A 327 15.65 -4.81 19.13
N PRO A 328 15.74 -3.98 18.08
CA PRO A 328 15.44 -2.55 18.20
C PRO A 328 13.96 -2.36 18.55
N THR A 329 13.64 -1.29 19.29
CA THR A 329 12.24 -0.96 19.55
C THR A 329 11.56 -0.45 18.28
N GLU A 330 10.23 -0.55 18.21
CA GLU A 330 9.47 0.03 17.08
C GLU A 330 9.75 1.52 16.91
N THR A 331 9.94 2.24 18.02
CA THR A 331 10.33 3.65 18.03
C THR A 331 11.70 3.87 17.39
N ASP A 332 12.69 3.04 17.71
CA ASP A 332 14.03 3.14 17.10
C ASP A 332 13.97 2.90 15.59
N VAL A 333 13.16 1.93 15.16
CA VAL A 333 12.99 1.60 13.73
C VAL A 333 12.30 2.73 12.98
N VAL A 334 11.14 3.18 13.44
CA VAL A 334 10.32 4.19 12.73
C VAL A 334 11.01 5.56 12.71
N ASN A 335 11.84 5.88 13.71
CA ASN A 335 12.62 7.12 13.75
C ASN A 335 14.00 7.01 13.09
N ALA A 336 14.41 5.83 12.64
CA ALA A 336 15.67 5.66 11.94
C ALA A 336 15.70 6.47 10.64
N LYS A 337 16.87 6.98 10.26
CA LYS A 337 17.03 7.73 9.02
C LYS A 337 16.86 6.80 7.81
N GLY A 338 15.72 6.88 7.14
CA GLY A 338 15.35 6.09 5.97
C GLY A 338 13.92 5.59 6.07
N CYS A 339 13.50 4.75 5.13
CA CYS A 339 12.16 4.16 5.14
C CYS A 339 12.23 2.78 5.78
N TYR A 340 12.17 2.73 7.12
CA TYR A 340 12.21 1.47 7.87
C TYR A 340 10.86 1.20 8.52
N ALA A 341 10.22 0.10 8.15
CA ALA A 341 8.99 -0.37 8.77
C ALA A 341 9.31 -1.39 9.87
N SER A 342 8.71 -1.23 11.04
CA SER A 342 8.88 -2.17 12.14
C SER A 342 7.90 -3.34 11.99
N ILE A 343 8.37 -4.56 12.26
CA ILE A 343 7.53 -5.73 12.47
C ILE A 343 7.85 -6.24 13.86
N SER A 344 6.94 -6.05 14.82
CA SER A 344 7.08 -6.57 16.17
C SER A 344 6.21 -7.80 16.37
N VAL A 345 6.76 -8.82 17.02
CA VAL A 345 6.00 -10.01 17.40
C VAL A 345 5.36 -9.74 18.76
N GLY A 346 4.06 -9.48 18.76
CA GLY A 346 3.28 -9.16 19.95
C GLY A 346 2.65 -10.40 20.58
N ASP A 347 2.67 -10.48 21.91
CA ASP A 347 1.94 -11.48 22.69
C ASP A 347 0.47 -11.05 22.81
N ALA A 348 -0.45 -11.87 22.31
CA ALA A 348 -1.87 -11.56 22.37
C ALA A 348 -2.47 -11.70 23.78
N THR A 349 -1.69 -12.14 24.77
CA THR A 349 -2.09 -12.23 26.19
C THR A 349 -2.07 -10.89 26.89
N ASP A 350 -1.04 -10.09 26.66
CA ASP A 350 -0.80 -8.85 27.39
C ASP A 350 -0.41 -7.65 26.50
N LYS A 351 -0.32 -7.86 25.18
CA LYS A 351 0.09 -6.88 24.17
C LYS A 351 1.56 -6.44 24.28
N THR A 352 2.39 -7.20 24.99
CA THR A 352 3.82 -6.96 25.09
C THR A 352 4.59 -7.72 24.01
N THR A 353 5.92 -7.68 24.07
CA THR A 353 6.78 -8.42 23.13
C THR A 353 6.70 -9.91 23.43
N ALA A 354 6.34 -10.72 22.44
CA ALA A 354 6.28 -12.17 22.54
C ALA A 354 7.67 -12.77 22.87
N PRO A 355 7.73 -13.94 23.50
CA PRO A 355 8.99 -14.56 23.89
C PRO A 355 9.81 -15.06 22.68
N GLU A 356 11.11 -15.31 22.90
CA GLU A 356 12.11 -15.63 21.89
C GLU A 356 11.66 -16.74 20.92
N GLU A 357 11.07 -17.82 21.45
CA GLU A 357 10.64 -18.98 20.66
C GLU A 357 9.55 -18.62 19.63
N LYS A 358 8.69 -17.66 19.96
CA LYS A 358 7.66 -17.14 19.04
C LYS A 358 8.29 -16.23 17.99
N GLN A 359 9.23 -15.37 18.43
CA GLN A 359 9.98 -14.50 17.54
C GLN A 359 10.80 -15.30 16.51
N ALA A 360 11.41 -16.41 16.92
CA ALA A 360 12.20 -17.28 16.05
C ALA A 360 11.37 -17.92 14.93
N ILE A 361 10.11 -18.28 15.20
CA ILE A 361 9.20 -18.80 14.16
C ILE A 361 8.90 -17.71 13.12
N VAL A 362 8.61 -16.48 13.56
CA VAL A 362 8.35 -15.34 12.65
C VAL A 362 9.60 -15.00 11.85
N LEU A 363 10.78 -14.95 12.48
CA LEU A 363 12.05 -14.74 11.80
C LEU A 363 12.32 -15.80 10.73
N LYS A 364 12.06 -17.08 11.03
CA LYS A 364 12.20 -18.16 10.04
C LYS A 364 11.26 -17.98 8.85
N LYS A 365 10.02 -17.53 9.09
CA LYS A 365 9.00 -17.36 8.07
C LYS A 365 9.22 -16.14 7.18
N LEU A 366 9.63 -15.02 7.76
CA LEU A 366 9.74 -13.73 7.08
C LEU A 366 11.20 -13.30 6.85
N GLY A 367 12.19 -14.13 7.18
CA GLY A 367 13.61 -13.78 7.19
C GLY A 367 14.13 -13.20 5.87
N SER A 368 13.62 -13.65 4.73
CA SER A 368 14.01 -13.13 3.41
C SER A 368 13.51 -11.71 3.13
N LEU A 369 12.48 -11.25 3.84
CA LEU A 369 11.94 -9.89 3.77
C LEU A 369 12.69 -8.93 4.71
N LEU A 370 13.26 -9.48 5.78
CA LEU A 370 13.82 -8.73 6.89
C LEU A 370 15.22 -8.21 6.60
N SER A 371 15.51 -7.04 7.16
CA SER A 371 16.77 -6.34 7.10
C SER A 371 17.16 -5.81 8.47
N CYS A 372 18.39 -5.34 8.59
CA CYS A 372 18.91 -4.71 9.80
C CYS A 372 18.89 -3.20 9.67
N LEU A 373 18.76 -2.50 10.81
CA LEU A 373 19.12 -1.08 10.88
C LEU A 373 20.63 -0.91 10.61
N PRO A 374 21.04 0.22 10.00
CA PRO A 374 22.42 0.49 9.64
C PRO A 374 23.35 0.73 10.83
#